data_AF-A0AAW2KQL2-F1
#
_entry.id   AF-A0AAW2KQL2-F1
#
_cell.length_a   1.000
_cell.length_b   1.000
_cell.length_c   1.000
_cell.angle_alpha   90.00
_cell.angle_beta   90.00
_cell.angle_gamma   90.00
#
_symmetry.space_group_name_H-M   'P 1'
#
loop_
_entity.id
_entity.type
_entity.pdbx_description
1 polymer ?
#
loop_
_entity_poly.entity_id
_entity_poly.type
_entity_poly.pdbx_seq_one_letter_code
_entity_poly.pdbx_strand_id
1 'polypeptide(L)'
;MSAVGELACGAKVPSIPPVWQRDLLSARDPPHISCTHYEYDDVLDTKGTLIPPDDMVYHSFFFGASEISALRQRLPSSLRGCSSFELLTACLWRCRTIAISPDPNEEVRVLFLVNSRKRFNPPLPAGYYGNTFALPLAIAIAENLSKNPLSYALELVRKAKADVT
;
A
#
# COMPACT_ATOMS: atom_id res chain seq x y z
N MET A 1 -3.66 5.12 19.00
CA MET A 1 -3.90 5.02 20.47
C MET A 1 -4.07 6.39 21.14
N SER A 2 -4.45 7.44 20.40
CA SER A 2 -4.53 8.81 20.96
C SER A 2 -5.56 8.95 22.07
N ALA A 3 -6.76 8.37 21.90
CA ALA A 3 -7.82 8.41 22.93
C ALA A 3 -7.36 7.86 24.29
N VAL A 4 -6.64 6.74 24.31
CA VAL A 4 -6.09 6.17 25.55
C VAL A 4 -5.06 7.13 26.17
N GLY A 5 -4.18 7.71 25.36
CA GLY A 5 -3.20 8.70 25.82
C GLY A 5 -3.85 9.96 26.39
N GLU A 6 -4.90 10.48 25.74
CA GLU A 6 -5.65 11.65 26.21
C GLU A 6 -6.30 11.39 27.57
N LEU A 7 -7.00 10.26 27.71
CA LEU A 7 -7.65 9.88 28.98
C LEU A 7 -6.61 9.67 30.09
N ALA A 8 -5.46 9.05 29.77
CA ALA A 8 -4.36 8.89 30.72
C ALA A 8 -3.77 10.24 31.17
N CYS A 9 -3.77 11.25 30.30
CA CYS A 9 -3.37 12.62 30.61
C CYS A 9 -4.47 13.47 31.27
N GLY A 10 -5.58 12.85 31.70
CA GLY A 10 -6.65 13.52 32.44
C GLY A 10 -7.76 14.15 31.59
N ALA A 11 -7.78 13.89 30.27
CA ALA A 11 -8.95 14.25 29.47
C ALA A 11 -10.18 13.47 29.96
N LYS A 12 -11.34 14.13 30.01
CA LYS A 12 -12.60 13.49 30.44
C LYS A 12 -13.25 12.67 29.33
N VAL A 13 -13.02 13.06 28.08
CA VAL A 13 -13.55 12.42 26.87
C VAL A 13 -12.49 12.50 25.77
N PRO A 14 -12.47 11.54 24.82
CA PRO A 14 -11.56 11.61 23.69
C PRO A 14 -11.89 12.77 22.76
N SER A 15 -10.86 13.35 22.15
CA SER A 15 -10.97 14.43 21.15
C SER A 15 -11.77 14.02 19.90
N ILE A 16 -11.70 12.74 19.55
CA ILE A 16 -12.49 12.12 18.48
C ILE A 16 -13.38 11.05 19.10
N PRO A 17 -14.70 11.29 19.25
CA PRO A 17 -15.62 10.29 19.77
C PRO A 17 -15.83 9.15 18.74
N PRO A 18 -16.02 7.90 19.20
CA PRO A 18 -16.31 6.79 18.29
C PRO A 18 -17.70 6.95 17.66
N VAL A 19 -17.80 6.62 16.37
CA VAL A 19 -19.04 6.62 15.59
C VAL A 19 -19.32 5.20 15.10
N TRP A 20 -20.43 4.61 15.55
CA TRP A 20 -20.78 3.20 15.33
C TRP A 20 -21.60 2.93 14.08
N GLN A 21 -21.85 3.93 13.22
CA GLN A 21 -22.71 3.87 12.04
C GLN A 21 -22.16 2.95 10.94
N ARG A 22 -22.13 1.63 11.17
CA ARG A 22 -21.57 0.63 10.24
C ARG A 22 -22.40 0.49 8.97
N ASP A 23 -23.67 0.86 9.04
CA ASP A 23 -24.62 0.93 7.92
C ASP A 23 -24.13 1.83 6.77
N LEU A 24 -23.25 2.81 7.05
CA LEU A 24 -22.59 3.64 6.03
C LEU A 24 -21.76 2.83 5.00
N LEU A 25 -21.37 1.61 5.35
CA LEU A 25 -20.62 0.68 4.48
C LEU A 25 -21.45 -0.54 4.09
N SER A 26 -22.79 -0.44 4.10
CA SER A 26 -23.64 -1.52 3.61
C SER A 26 -23.37 -1.81 2.14
N ALA A 27 -23.38 -3.10 1.77
CA ALA A 27 -23.27 -3.51 0.39
C ALA A 27 -24.44 -2.94 -0.43
N ARG A 28 -24.18 -2.64 -1.71
CA ARG A 28 -25.23 -2.24 -2.64
C ARG A 28 -26.14 -3.43 -2.93
N ASP A 29 -27.42 -3.15 -3.11
CA ASP A 29 -28.41 -4.13 -3.57
C ASP A 29 -29.12 -3.56 -4.82
N PRO A 30 -28.89 -4.15 -6.02
CA PRO A 30 -28.03 -5.31 -6.28
C PRO A 30 -26.52 -4.98 -6.21
N PRO A 31 -25.65 -6.01 -6.11
CA PRO A 31 -24.20 -5.82 -6.21
C PRO A 31 -23.80 -5.15 -7.53
N HIS A 32 -22.82 -4.25 -7.47
CA HIS A 32 -22.30 -3.55 -8.64
C HIS A 32 -20.77 -3.53 -8.64
N ILE A 33 -20.19 -4.42 -9.45
CA ILE A 33 -18.74 -4.57 -9.62
C ILE A 33 -18.29 -3.60 -10.73
N SER A 34 -17.41 -2.65 -10.41
CA SER A 34 -16.93 -1.62 -11.34
C SER A 34 -15.50 -1.83 -11.85
N CYS A 35 -14.76 -2.77 -11.27
CA CYS A 35 -13.40 -3.08 -11.67
C CYS A 35 -13.06 -4.55 -11.38
N THR A 36 -12.02 -5.05 -12.03
CA THR A 36 -11.43 -6.35 -11.72
C THR A 36 -10.59 -6.25 -10.44
N HIS A 37 -10.81 -7.17 -9.51
CA HIS A 37 -10.10 -7.21 -8.24
C HIS A 37 -8.96 -8.24 -8.25
N TYR A 38 -7.85 -7.89 -8.89
CA TYR A 38 -6.67 -8.75 -9.00
C TYR A 38 -6.03 -9.10 -7.64
N GLU A 39 -6.32 -8.31 -6.60
CA GLU A 39 -5.91 -8.59 -5.23
C GLU A 39 -6.55 -9.85 -4.63
N TYR A 40 -7.61 -10.37 -5.25
CA TYR A 40 -8.29 -11.60 -4.86
C TYR A 40 -8.17 -12.72 -5.90
N ASP A 41 -7.24 -12.60 -6.86
CA ASP A 41 -6.94 -13.69 -7.79
C ASP A 41 -6.42 -14.93 -7.04
N ASP A 42 -6.85 -16.11 -7.46
CA ASP A 42 -6.24 -17.37 -7.06
C ASP A 42 -4.90 -17.56 -7.79
N VAL A 43 -3.80 -17.16 -7.14
CA VAL A 43 -2.44 -17.36 -7.68
C VAL A 43 -1.94 -18.75 -7.29
N LEU A 44 -1.90 -19.66 -8.25
CA LEU A 44 -1.40 -21.02 -8.05
C LEU A 44 0.13 -21.00 -7.84
N ASP A 45 0.58 -21.56 -6.71
CA ASP A 45 2.00 -21.82 -6.50
C ASP A 45 2.42 -23.03 -7.34
N THR A 46 2.99 -22.75 -8.51
CA THR A 46 3.44 -23.78 -9.46
C THR A 46 4.94 -24.08 -9.37
N LYS A 47 5.71 -23.26 -8.65
CA LYS A 47 7.18 -23.33 -8.59
C LYS A 47 7.73 -23.51 -7.17
N GLY A 48 6.85 -23.62 -6.18
CA GLY A 48 7.22 -23.69 -4.76
C GLY A 48 7.50 -22.32 -4.17
N THR A 49 7.47 -22.25 -2.84
CA THR A 49 7.71 -21.00 -2.11
C THR A 49 9.19 -20.58 -2.23
N LEU A 50 9.45 -19.50 -2.97
CA LEU A 50 10.80 -18.95 -3.20
C LEU A 50 11.59 -18.61 -1.92
N ILE A 51 10.88 -18.21 -0.85
CA ILE A 51 11.48 -17.92 0.46
C ILE A 51 10.65 -18.64 1.54
N PRO A 52 11.15 -19.77 2.08
CA PRO A 52 10.51 -20.44 3.20
C PRO A 52 10.38 -19.49 4.40
N PRO A 53 9.22 -19.45 5.10
CA PRO A 53 9.03 -18.58 6.26
C PRO A 53 10.06 -18.79 7.38
N ASP A 54 10.51 -20.04 7.57
CA ASP A 54 11.44 -20.42 8.64
C ASP A 54 12.87 -19.88 8.42
N ASP A 55 13.21 -19.49 7.18
CA ASP A 55 14.51 -18.95 6.82
C ASP A 55 14.55 -17.41 6.84
N MET A 56 13.46 -16.76 7.22
CA MET A 56 13.36 -15.29 7.21
C MET A 56 13.94 -14.66 8.49
N VAL A 57 14.79 -13.65 8.31
CA VAL A 57 15.29 -12.80 9.40
C VAL A 57 14.59 -11.45 9.43
N TYR A 58 14.30 -10.96 10.64
CA TYR A 58 13.74 -9.62 10.83
C TYR A 58 14.86 -8.59 10.91
N HIS A 59 14.80 -7.57 10.05
CA HIS A 59 15.73 -6.45 10.05
C HIS A 59 14.99 -5.13 9.83
N SER A 60 15.48 -4.05 10.44
CA SER A 60 14.90 -2.71 10.32
C SER A 60 15.85 -1.80 9.57
N PHE A 61 15.31 -1.07 8.58
CA PHE A 61 16.04 -0.07 7.81
C PHE A 61 15.44 1.31 8.10
N PHE A 62 16.29 2.28 8.41
CA PHE A 62 15.87 3.65 8.65
C PHE A 62 16.04 4.50 7.39
N PHE A 63 14.99 5.23 7.02
CA PHE A 63 15.01 6.17 5.90
C PHE A 63 14.65 7.57 6.42
N GLY A 64 15.67 8.38 6.67
CA GLY A 64 15.52 9.76 7.07
C GLY A 64 15.25 10.69 5.89
N ALA A 65 15.20 11.99 6.19
CA ALA A 65 14.98 13.02 5.17
C ALA A 65 16.07 13.01 4.09
N SER A 66 17.33 12.77 4.47
CA SER A 66 18.46 12.71 3.56
C SER A 66 18.36 11.52 2.61
N GLU A 67 18.04 10.33 3.11
CA GLU A 67 17.90 9.11 2.30
C GLU A 67 16.72 9.23 1.33
N ILE A 68 15.58 9.72 1.81
CA ILE A 68 14.40 9.97 0.97
C ILE A 68 14.72 11.01 -0.11
N SER A 69 15.43 12.08 0.23
CA SER A 69 15.85 13.11 -0.72
C SER A 69 16.78 12.54 -1.79
N ALA A 70 17.78 11.74 -1.39
CA ALA A 70 18.70 11.08 -2.30
C ALA A 70 17.97 10.13 -3.28
N LEU A 71 17.02 9.32 -2.79
CA LEU A 71 16.19 8.48 -3.64
C LEU A 71 15.34 9.31 -4.61
N ARG A 72 14.75 10.42 -4.15
CA ARG A 72 13.93 11.31 -4.98
C ARG A 72 14.76 12.00 -6.08
N GLN A 73 16.03 12.30 -5.83
CA GLN A 73 16.93 12.89 -6.85
C GLN A 73 17.20 11.95 -8.03
N ARG A 74 17.08 10.62 -7.83
CA ARG A 74 17.21 9.62 -8.91
C ARG A 74 16.00 9.57 -9.85
N LEU A 75 14.93 10.31 -9.55
CA LEU A 75 13.74 10.37 -10.37
C LEU A 75 13.80 11.54 -11.39
N PRO A 76 13.15 11.37 -12.56
CA PRO A 76 12.81 12.48 -13.44
C PRO A 76 12.03 13.56 -12.67
N SER A 77 12.22 14.82 -13.06
CA SER A 77 11.59 15.98 -12.41
C SER A 77 10.06 15.85 -12.26
N SER A 78 9.40 15.30 -13.28
CA SER A 78 7.94 15.04 -13.31
C SER A 78 7.44 14.10 -12.20
N LEU A 79 8.31 13.25 -11.66
CA LEU A 79 7.95 12.25 -10.64
C LEU A 79 8.45 12.59 -9.23
N ARG A 80 9.19 13.70 -9.07
CA ARG A 80 9.72 14.11 -7.75
C ARG A 80 8.64 14.51 -6.75
N GLY A 81 7.45 14.86 -7.22
CA GLY A 81 6.27 15.17 -6.39
C GLY A 81 5.61 13.95 -5.72
N CYS A 82 6.18 12.75 -5.82
CA CYS A 82 5.69 11.57 -5.12
C CYS A 82 5.85 11.67 -3.60
N SER A 83 4.92 11.05 -2.88
CA SER A 83 4.99 10.87 -1.44
C SER A 83 6.14 9.93 -1.06
N SER A 84 6.69 10.10 0.14
CA SER A 84 7.74 9.20 0.65
C SER A 84 7.28 7.74 0.68
N PHE A 85 6.00 7.50 0.96
CA PHE A 85 5.39 6.18 0.90
C PHE A 85 5.48 5.57 -0.50
N GLU A 86 5.02 6.28 -1.54
CA GLU A 86 5.08 5.78 -2.93
C GLU A 86 6.52 5.50 -3.36
N LEU A 87 7.44 6.40 -3.01
CA LEU A 87 8.86 6.27 -3.33
C LEU A 87 9.49 5.03 -2.67
N LEU A 88 9.27 4.84 -1.37
CA LEU A 88 9.84 3.72 -0.63
C LEU A 88 9.21 2.40 -1.05
N THR A 89 7.90 2.33 -1.24
CA THR A 89 7.21 1.13 -1.73
C THR A 89 7.77 0.69 -3.09
N ALA A 90 7.93 1.63 -4.03
CA ALA A 90 8.50 1.35 -5.35
C ALA A 90 9.97 0.89 -5.25
N CYS A 91 10.76 1.56 -4.41
CA CYS A 91 12.18 1.23 -4.23
C CYS A 91 12.35 -0.16 -3.61
N LEU A 92 11.64 -0.45 -2.53
CA LEU A 92 11.71 -1.72 -1.82
C LEU A 92 11.17 -2.86 -2.67
N TRP A 93 10.07 -2.66 -3.40
CA TRP A 93 9.54 -3.67 -4.32
C TRP A 93 10.57 -4.04 -5.39
N ARG A 94 11.16 -3.04 -6.05
CA ARG A 94 12.22 -3.27 -7.05
C ARG A 94 13.46 -3.92 -6.44
N CYS A 95 13.95 -3.43 -5.32
CA CYS A 95 15.13 -4.00 -4.64
C CYS A 95 14.89 -5.44 -4.20
N ARG A 96 13.71 -5.75 -3.66
CA ARG A 96 13.34 -7.12 -3.25
C ARG A 96 13.29 -8.05 -4.46
N THR A 97 12.69 -7.65 -5.56
CA THR A 97 12.65 -8.48 -6.78
C THR A 97 14.06 -8.74 -7.32
N ILE A 98 14.94 -7.74 -7.35
CA ILE A 98 16.33 -7.92 -7.76
C ILE A 98 17.07 -8.90 -6.83
N ALA A 99 16.90 -8.75 -5.51
CA ALA A 99 17.59 -9.57 -4.53
C ALA A 99 17.13 -11.04 -4.54
N ILE A 100 15.84 -11.28 -4.78
CA ILE A 100 15.28 -12.64 -4.89
C ILE A 100 15.65 -13.28 -6.22
N SER A 101 15.76 -12.47 -7.28
CA SER A 101 16.04 -12.93 -8.65
C SER A 101 15.12 -14.08 -9.08
N PRO A 102 13.78 -13.89 -9.05
CA PRO A 102 12.84 -14.91 -9.53
C PRO A 102 12.99 -15.13 -11.05
N ASP A 103 12.20 -16.05 -11.60
CA ASP A 103 12.16 -16.26 -13.05
C ASP A 103 11.87 -14.91 -13.76
N PRO A 104 12.66 -14.52 -14.77
CA PRO A 104 12.51 -13.24 -15.46
C PRO A 104 11.09 -12.95 -15.96
N ASN A 105 10.34 -13.97 -16.34
CA ASN A 105 8.98 -13.87 -16.87
C ASN A 105 7.89 -13.97 -15.81
N GLU A 106 8.26 -14.12 -14.53
CA GLU A 106 7.30 -14.26 -13.44
C GLU A 106 6.64 -12.93 -13.09
N GLU A 107 5.34 -12.98 -12.80
CA GLU A 107 4.64 -11.83 -12.23
C GLU A 107 5.06 -11.63 -10.78
N VAL A 108 5.56 -10.44 -10.48
CA VAL A 108 5.78 -9.97 -9.12
C VAL A 108 4.71 -8.95 -8.76
N ARG A 109 4.24 -9.03 -7.52
CA ARG A 109 3.08 -8.31 -7.02
C ARG A 109 3.47 -7.51 -5.78
N VAL A 110 2.96 -6.29 -5.64
CA VAL A 110 3.05 -5.51 -4.39
C VAL A 110 1.66 -5.01 -4.00
N LEU A 111 1.22 -5.40 -2.79
CA LEU A 111 0.00 -4.90 -2.16
C LEU A 111 0.35 -3.89 -1.09
N PHE A 112 -0.52 -2.90 -0.92
CA PHE A 112 -0.39 -1.95 0.18
C PHE A 112 -1.75 -1.39 0.59
N LEU A 113 -1.84 -0.91 1.84
CA LEU A 113 -3.10 -0.40 2.38
C LEU A 113 -3.29 1.09 2.04
N VAL A 114 -4.49 1.42 1.56
CA VAL A 114 -4.94 2.80 1.37
C VAL A 114 -6.11 3.09 2.29
N ASN A 115 -5.98 4.09 3.16
CA ASN A 115 -7.10 4.57 3.97
C ASN A 115 -8.15 5.24 3.07
N SER A 116 -9.33 4.64 2.97
CA SER A 116 -10.40 5.06 2.07
C SER A 116 -11.45 5.94 2.75
N ARG A 117 -11.34 6.25 4.05
CA ARG A 117 -12.34 7.07 4.79
C ARG A 117 -12.68 8.40 4.10
N LYS A 118 -11.67 9.08 3.56
CA LYS A 118 -11.82 10.37 2.87
C LYS A 118 -12.23 10.25 1.40
N ARG A 119 -12.28 9.03 0.85
CA ARG A 119 -12.61 8.77 -0.56
C ARG A 119 -14.10 8.54 -0.78
N PHE A 120 -14.83 8.14 0.26
CA PHE A 120 -16.30 8.08 0.22
C PHE A 120 -16.91 9.46 -0.04
N ASN A 121 -18.09 9.48 -0.66
CA ASN A 121 -18.89 10.67 -0.87
C ASN A 121 -20.31 10.48 -0.27
N PRO A 122 -20.62 11.09 0.89
CA PRO A 122 -19.73 11.95 1.69
C PRO A 122 -18.61 11.16 2.39
N PRO A 123 -17.51 11.81 2.81
CA PRO A 123 -16.46 11.17 3.60
C PRO A 123 -16.99 10.52 4.88
N LEU A 124 -16.41 9.40 5.29
CA LEU A 124 -16.78 8.78 6.56
C LEU A 124 -16.41 9.68 7.75
N PRO A 125 -17.17 9.64 8.85
CA PRO A 125 -16.85 10.35 10.08
C PRO A 125 -15.42 10.02 10.56
N ALA A 126 -14.70 11.02 11.06
CA ALA A 126 -13.36 10.82 11.60
C ALA A 126 -13.31 9.78 12.73
N GLY A 127 -14.40 9.66 13.49
CA GLY A 127 -14.59 8.67 14.55
C GLY A 127 -15.13 7.32 14.11
N TYR A 128 -15.33 7.06 12.81
CA TYR A 128 -15.90 5.81 12.31
C TYR A 128 -15.16 4.59 12.88
N TYR A 129 -15.90 3.77 13.64
CA TYR A 129 -15.36 2.64 14.39
C TYR A 129 -15.48 1.34 13.58
N GLY A 130 -14.55 1.19 12.64
CA GLY A 130 -14.43 0.00 11.79
C GLY A 130 -13.23 0.05 10.85
N ASN A 131 -13.04 -1.03 10.09
CA ASN A 131 -12.02 -1.11 9.04
C ASN A 131 -12.51 -0.33 7.81
N THR A 132 -11.64 0.52 7.29
CA THR A 132 -11.92 1.30 6.08
C THR A 132 -10.61 1.52 5.33
N PHE A 133 -10.22 0.50 4.59
CA PHE A 133 -9.08 0.54 3.70
C PHE A 133 -9.38 -0.27 2.45
N ALA A 134 -8.67 0.06 1.37
CA ALA A 134 -8.57 -0.78 0.18
C ALA A 134 -7.16 -1.37 0.09
N LEU A 135 -7.02 -2.48 -0.63
CA LEU A 135 -5.76 -3.18 -0.89
C LEU A 135 -5.44 -3.13 -2.39
N PRO A 136 -5.09 -1.95 -2.95
CA PRO A 136 -4.64 -1.90 -4.34
C PRO A 136 -3.41 -2.77 -4.55
N LEU A 137 -3.36 -3.35 -5.75
CA LEU A 137 -2.29 -4.22 -6.21
C LEU A 137 -1.57 -3.56 -7.39
N ALA A 138 -0.24 -3.51 -7.32
CA ALA A 138 0.58 -3.26 -8.50
C ALA A 138 1.24 -4.57 -8.95
N ILE A 139 1.22 -4.83 -10.26
CA ILE A 139 1.76 -6.04 -10.90
C ILE A 139 2.83 -5.63 -11.91
N ALA A 140 3.93 -6.38 -11.97
CA ALA A 140 4.95 -6.24 -13.00
C ALA A 140 5.58 -7.59 -13.32
N ILE A 141 6.17 -7.72 -14.52
CA ILE A 141 7.07 -8.83 -14.83
C ILE A 141 8.41 -8.59 -14.11
N ALA A 142 8.98 -9.62 -13.49
CA ALA A 142 10.20 -9.53 -12.70
C ALA A 142 11.37 -8.88 -13.45
N GLU A 143 11.58 -9.27 -14.71
CA GLU A 143 12.60 -8.69 -15.58
C GLU A 143 12.35 -7.19 -15.82
N ASN A 144 11.11 -6.83 -16.16
CA ASN A 144 10.73 -5.43 -16.39
C ASN A 144 10.97 -4.59 -15.15
N LEU A 145 10.54 -5.06 -13.97
CA LEU A 145 10.75 -4.34 -12.72
C LEU A 145 12.23 -4.17 -12.39
N SER A 146 13.05 -5.19 -12.67
CA SER A 146 14.48 -5.21 -12.36
C SER A 146 15.30 -4.35 -13.32
N LYS A 147 15.03 -4.43 -14.62
CA LYS A 147 15.81 -3.75 -15.67
C LYS A 147 15.41 -2.29 -15.89
N ASN A 148 14.15 -1.92 -15.60
CA ASN A 148 13.71 -0.53 -15.74
C ASN A 148 14.13 0.34 -14.54
N PRO A 149 14.20 1.68 -14.73
CA PRO A 149 14.51 2.62 -13.67
C PRO A 149 13.45 2.62 -12.56
N LEU A 150 13.81 3.18 -11.38
CA LEU A 150 12.90 3.33 -10.24
C LEU A 150 11.58 4.05 -10.59
N SER A 151 11.61 4.97 -11.57
CA SER A 151 10.42 5.66 -12.06
C SER A 151 9.35 4.70 -12.58
N TYR A 152 9.74 3.59 -13.22
CA TYR A 152 8.79 2.58 -13.72
C TYR A 152 8.00 1.95 -12.56
N ALA A 153 8.71 1.47 -11.53
CA ALA A 153 8.08 0.91 -10.33
C ALA A 153 7.19 1.95 -9.63
N LEU A 154 7.64 3.21 -9.58
CA LEU A 154 6.90 4.30 -8.96
C LEU A 154 5.59 4.62 -9.69
N GLU A 155 5.61 4.65 -11.02
CA GLU A 155 4.41 4.88 -11.82
C GLU A 155 3.35 3.79 -11.58
N LEU A 156 3.77 2.52 -11.51
CA LEU A 156 2.88 1.40 -11.20
C LEU A 156 2.25 1.55 -9.81
N VAL A 157 3.06 1.86 -8.78
CA VAL A 157 2.56 2.08 -7.41
C VAL A 157 1.61 3.27 -7.34
N ARG A 158 1.94 4.38 -8.01
CA ARG A 158 1.08 5.58 -8.05
C ARG A 158 -0.25 5.29 -8.74
N LYS A 159 -0.23 4.56 -9.85
CA LYS A 159 -1.43 4.14 -10.57
C LYS A 159 -2.32 3.27 -9.68
N ALA A 160 -1.78 2.20 -9.12
CA ALA A 160 -2.53 1.31 -8.23
C ALA A 160 -3.16 2.06 -7.05
N LYS A 161 -2.43 3.01 -6.43
CA LYS A 161 -2.96 3.84 -5.35
C LYS A 161 -4.05 4.82 -5.81
N ALA A 162 -3.94 5.35 -7.03
CA ALA A 162 -4.90 6.30 -7.60
C ALA A 162 -6.22 5.62 -7.97
N ASP A 163 -6.16 4.37 -8.41
CA ASP A 163 -7.32 3.57 -8.84
C ASP A 163 -8.28 3.22 -7.68
N VAL A 164 -7.84 3.37 -6.42
CA VAL A 164 -8.73 3.31 -5.25
C VAL A 164 -9.65 4.53 -5.29
N THR A 165 -10.86 4.34 -5.81
CA THR A 165 -11.90 5.39 -5.90
C THR A 165 -12.90 5.30 -4.76
#